data_AF-A0A7R9MNZ0-F1
#
_entry.id   AF-A0A7R9MNZ0-F1
#
_cell.length_a   1.000
_cell.length_b   1.000
_cell.length_c   1.000
_cell.angle_alpha   90.00
_cell.angle_beta   90.00
_cell.angle_gamma   90.00
#
_symmetry.space_group_name_H-M   'P 1'
#
loop_
_entity.id
_entity.type
_entity.pdbx_description
1 polymer ?
#
loop_
_entity_poly.entity_id
_entity_poly.type
_entity_poly.pdbx_seq_one_letter_code
_entity_poly.pdbx_strand_id
1 'polypeptide(L)' 'MSDKNQTVSQPPIKIGHYLLAETLGIGSFGKVKTARHQLTGHKVAVKILNRQKIKNLDVVGKIRREIQNLKLFRHPH' A
#
# COMPACT_ATOMS: atom_id res chain seq x y z
N MET A 1 27.68 6.44 -26.96
CA MET A 1 27.65 6.27 -25.48
C MET A 1 26.28 6.69 -24.98
N SER A 2 25.48 5.66 -24.69
CA SER A 2 24.39 5.59 -23.71
C SER A 2 23.23 6.59 -23.78
N ASP A 3 22.13 6.10 -24.35
CA ASP A 3 20.78 6.67 -24.35
C ASP A 3 20.30 7.06 -22.94
N LYS A 4 19.91 8.34 -22.80
CA LYS A 4 19.14 8.82 -21.65
C LYS A 4 17.70 8.32 -21.79
N ASN A 5 17.40 7.18 -21.18
CA ASN A 5 16.04 6.68 -21.06
C ASN A 5 15.19 7.70 -20.25
N GLN A 6 14.38 8.47 -20.96
CA GLN A 6 13.30 9.29 -20.40
C GLN A 6 12.29 8.36 -19.73
N THR A 7 12.44 8.14 -18.43
CA THR A 7 11.38 7.54 -17.62
C THR A 7 10.23 8.54 -17.57
N VAL A 8 9.19 8.29 -18.37
CA VAL A 8 7.93 9.02 -18.34
C VAL A 8 7.46 9.09 -16.88
N SER A 9 7.61 10.26 -16.27
CA SER A 9 7.23 10.51 -14.88
C SER A 9 5.72 10.59 -14.79
N GLN A 10 5.07 9.42 -14.79
CA GLN A 10 3.67 9.31 -14.41
C GLN A 10 3.47 10.09 -13.09
N PRO A 11 2.46 10.98 -13.01
CA PRO A 11 2.25 11.80 -11.82
C PRO A 11 2.09 10.89 -10.60
N PRO A 12 2.76 11.19 -9.48
CA PRO A 12 2.72 10.34 -8.30
C PRO A 12 1.27 10.21 -7.80
N ILE A 13 0.80 8.97 -7.67
CA ILE A 13 -0.57 8.69 -7.23
C ILE A 13 -0.69 9.11 -5.76
N LYS A 14 -1.52 10.11 -5.49
CA LYS A 14 -1.80 10.61 -4.14
C LYS A 14 -3.04 9.95 -3.56
N ILE A 15 -2.94 9.44 -2.33
CA ILE A 15 -4.07 8.96 -1.55
C ILE A 15 -4.03 9.63 -0.18
N GLY A 16 -5.03 10.47 0.13
CA GLY A 16 -5.03 11.29 1.34
C GLY A 16 -3.76 12.13 1.44
N HIS A 17 -3.02 12.03 2.54
CA HIS A 17 -1.75 12.72 2.77
C HIS A 17 -0.51 11.92 2.30
N TYR A 18 -0.69 10.84 1.55
CA TYR A 18 0.40 9.95 1.15
C TYR A 18 0.61 9.95 -0.35
N LEU A 19 1.87 10.10 -0.76
CA LEU A 19 2.31 9.91 -2.13
C LEU A 19 2.77 8.46 -2.30
N LEU A 20 2.05 7.69 -3.12
CA LEU A 20 2.42 6.32 -3.43
C LEU A 20 3.60 6.30 -4.40
N ALA A 21 4.48 5.33 -4.21
CA ALA A 21 5.60 5.05 -5.09
C ALA A 21 5.53 3.59 -5.57
N GLU A 22 6.67 2.93 -5.66
CA GLU A 22 6.83 1.57 -6.17
C GLU A 22 6.08 0.51 -5.33
N THR A 23 5.84 -0.64 -5.96
CA THR A 23 5.20 -1.78 -5.31
C THR A 23 6.25 -2.54 -4.52
N LEU A 24 6.05 -2.66 -3.20
CA LEU A 24 6.88 -3.45 -2.30
C LEU A 24 6.57 -4.94 -2.39
N GLY A 25 5.31 -5.30 -2.67
CA GLY A 25 4.91 -6.71 -2.77
C GLY A 25 3.50 -6.90 -3.30
N ILE A 26 3.24 -8.11 -3.78
CA ILE A 26 1.92 -8.54 -4.27
C ILE A 26 1.54 -9.79 -3.48
N GLY A 27 0.31 -9.81 -2.96
CA GLY A 27 -0.21 -10.94 -2.21
C GLY A 27 -1.62 -11.33 -2.66
N SER A 28 -2.17 -12.37 -2.03
CA SER A 28 -3.48 -12.93 -2.40
C SER A 28 -4.61 -11.90 -2.40
N PHE A 29 -4.58 -10.94 -1.45
CA PHE A 29 -5.64 -9.97 -1.22
C PHE A 29 -5.39 -8.58 -1.84
N GLY A 30 -4.23 -8.38 -2.48
CA GLY A 30 -3.91 -7.08 -3.09
C GLY A 30 -2.43 -6.80 -3.24
N LYS A 31 -2.06 -5.52 -3.18
CA LYS A 31 -0.70 -5.04 -3.41
C LYS A 31 -0.25 -4.16 -2.25
N VAL A 32 1.03 -4.22 -1.90
CA VAL A 32 1.65 -3.32 -0.94
C VAL A 32 2.55 -2.37 -1.72
N LYS A 33 2.39 -1.07 -1.50
CA LYS A 33 3.26 -0.02 -2.09
C LYS A 33 3.97 0.75 -1.01
N THR A 34 5.17 1.24 -1.30
CA THR A 34 5.81 2.24 -0.44
C THR A 34 5.13 3.58 -0.68
N ALA A 35 5.01 4.39 0.36
CA ALA A 35 4.48 5.73 0.29
C ALA A 35 5.24 6.68 1.20
N ARG A 36 5.16 7.98 0.91
CA ARG A 36 5.69 9.04 1.77
C ARG A 36 4.56 9.93 2.26
N HIS A 37 4.49 10.13 3.57
CA HIS A 37 3.59 11.13 4.15
C HIS A 37 4.06 12.54 3.78
N GLN A 38 3.20 13.35 3.17
CA GLN A 38 3.60 14.63 2.58
C GLN A 38 4.07 15.63 3.62
N LEU A 39 3.43 15.68 4.80
CA LEU A 39 3.73 16.68 5.82
C LEU A 39 4.97 16.32 6.66
N THR A 40 5.12 15.04 7.01
CA THR A 40 6.20 14.61 7.92
C THR A 40 7.38 13.95 7.21
N GLY A 41 7.25 13.65 5.91
CA GLY A 41 8.28 12.94 5.15
C GLY A 41 8.46 11.46 5.51
N HIS A 42 7.69 10.92 6.45
CA HIS A 42 7.81 9.53 6.89
C HIS A 42 7.51 8.54 5.75
N LYS A 43 8.40 7.57 5.55
CA LYS A 43 8.21 6.44 4.63
C LYS A 43 7.35 5.39 5.31
N VAL A 44 6.28 4.95 4.63
CA VAL A 44 5.32 3.98 5.14
C VAL A 44 5.00 2.93 4.08
N ALA A 45 4.45 1.79 4.49
CA ALA A 45 3.88 0.78 3.59
C ALA A 45 2.36 0.91 3.54
N VAL A 46 1.78 0.92 2.34
CA VAL A 46 0.34 1.00 2.11
C VAL A 46 -0.15 -0.30 1.49
N LYS A 47 -0.90 -1.11 2.25
CA LYS A 47 -1.56 -2.34 1.78
C LYS A 47 -2.90 -1.98 1.11
N ILE A 48 -2.94 -2.08 -0.22
CA ILE A 48 -4.09 -1.78 -1.07
C ILE A 48 -4.85 -3.07 -1.34
N LEU A 49 -6.11 -3.12 -0.91
CA LEU A 49 -6.98 -4.29 -0.99
C LEU A 49 -8.06 -4.12 -2.06
N ASN A 50 -8.25 -5.15 -2.90
CA ASN A 50 -9.32 -5.12 -3.91
C ASN A 50 -10.65 -5.60 -3.30
N ARG A 51 -11.61 -4.67 -3.14
CA ARG A 51 -12.92 -4.95 -2.54
C ARG A 51 -13.75 -5.99 -3.29
N GLN A 52 -13.68 -6.03 -4.63
CA GLN A 52 -14.42 -7.02 -5.42
C GLN A 52 -13.87 -8.43 -5.19
N LYS A 53 -12.54 -8.58 -5.25
CA LYS A 53 -11.86 -9.86 -4.97
C LYS A 53 -12.15 -10.37 -3.56
N ILE A 54 -12.24 -9.46 -2.60
CA ILE A 54 -12.57 -9.78 -1.20
C ILE A 54 -13.99 -10.30 -1.04
N LYS A 55 -14.98 -9.63 -1.67
CA LYS A 55 -16.38 -10.06 -1.60
C LYS A 55 -16.57 -11.45 -2.20
N ASN A 56 -15.90 -11.74 -3.31
CA ASN A 56 -16.01 -13.03 -4.00
C ASN A 56 -15.47 -14.22 -3.19
N LEU A 57 -14.51 -13.97 -2.28
CA LEU A 57 -13.86 -15.02 -1.48
C LEU A 57 -14.46 -15.17 -0.08
N ASP A 58 -15.51 -14.41 0.27
CA ASP A 58 -16.12 -14.33 1.62
C ASP A 58 -15.10 -14.12 2.77
N VAL A 59 -13.98 -13.46 2.48
CA VAL A 59 -12.89 -13.22 3.45
C VAL A 59 -13.07 -11.94 4.26
N VAL A 60 -14.23 -11.29 4.15
CA VAL A 60 -14.51 -9.99 4.79
C VAL A 60 -14.32 -10.08 6.31
N GLY A 61 -14.77 -11.17 6.94
CA GLY A 61 -14.62 -11.39 8.38
C GLY A 61 -13.15 -11.47 8.81
N LYS A 62 -12.32 -12.22 8.07
CA LYS A 62 -10.87 -12.35 8.33
C LYS A 62 -10.16 -11.00 8.25
N ILE A 63 -10.49 -10.20 7.24
CA ILE A 63 -9.89 -8.87 7.04
C ILE A 63 -10.28 -7.90 8.16
N ARG A 64 -11.56 -7.88 8.55
CA ARG A 64 -12.02 -7.05 9.67
C ARG A 64 -11.27 -7.41 10.96
N ARG A 65 -11.11 -8.70 11.23
CA ARG A 65 -10.37 -9.20 12.39
C ARG A 65 -8.89 -8.81 12.33
N GLU A 66 -8.22 -8.97 11.18
CA GLU A 66 -6.82 -8.57 10.99
C GLU A 66 -6.64 -7.07 11.27
N ILE A 67 -7.52 -6.21 10.72
CA ILE A 67 -7.46 -4.77 10.97
C ILE A 67 -7.64 -4.44 12.46
N GLN A 68 -8.60 -5.06 13.13
CA GLN A 68 -8.84 -4.82 14.57
C GLN A 68 -7.65 -5.25 15.40
N ASN A 69 -7.11 -6.45 15.15
CA ASN A 69 -5.97 -6.98 15.89
C ASN A 69 -4.72 -6.11 15.69
N LEU A 70 -4.39 -5.74 14.45
CA LEU A 70 -3.20 -4.93 14.14
C LEU A 70 -3.29 -3.50 14.68
N LYS A 71 -4.49 -2.96 14.89
CA LYS A 71 -4.67 -1.65 15.55
C LYS A 71 -4.31 -1.69 17.03
N LEU A 72 -4.49 -2.83 17.68
CA LEU A 72 -4.19 -3.03 19.11
C LEU A 72 -2.76 -3.53 19.33
N PHE A 73 -2.13 -4.07 18.29
CA PHE A 73 -0.79 -4.62 18.38
C PHE A 73 0.25 -3.49 18.45
N ARG A 74 0.93 -3.39 19.59
CA ARG A 74 2.06 -2.49 19.79
C ARG A 74 3.15 -3.24 20.54
N HIS A 75 4.07 -3.81 19.77
CA HIS A 75 5.22 -4.54 20.28
C HIS A 75 6.48 -4.02 19.55
N PRO A 76 7.65 -3.89 20.23
CA PRO A 76 8.87 -3.36 19.61
C PRO A 76 9.46 -4.24 18.50
N HIS A 77 8.99 -5.48 18.36
CA HIS A 77 9.41 -6.46 17.37
C HIS A 77 8.20 -7.13 16.70
#